data_AF-A0A379FIF6-F1
#
_entry.id   AF-A0A379FIF6-F1
#
_cell.length_a   1.000
_cell.length_b   1.000
_cell.length_c   1.000
_cell.angle_alpha   90.00
_cell.angle_beta   90.00
_cell.angle_gamma   90.00
#
_symmetry.space_group_name_H-M   'P 1'
#
loop_
_entity.id
_entity.type
_entity.pdbx_description
1 polymer ?
#
loop_
_entity_poly.entity_id
_entity_poly.type
_entity_poly.pdbx_seq_one_letter_code
_entity_poly.pdbx_strand_id
1 'polypeptide(L)' 'MLSSDIFLEEKEKPLTIELINCGNLFSTIDSKTWNIQFNGYVSSNLDSFLLTGPSRGLSIFLLDKDKSLIYPNKNLFTKK' A
#
# COMPACT_ATOMS: atom_id res chain seq x y z
N MET A 1 32.83 -7.13 -16.54
CA MET A 1 31.59 -6.32 -16.63
C MET A 1 30.41 -7.28 -16.71
N LEU A 2 29.53 -7.27 -15.71
CA LEU A 2 28.24 -7.96 -15.74
C LEU A 2 27.19 -6.89 -15.44
N SER A 3 26.90 -6.06 -16.45
CA SER A 3 25.72 -5.18 -16.44
C SER A 3 24.60 -5.96 -17.10
N SER A 4 24.02 -6.92 -16.38
CA SER A 4 22.68 -7.38 -16.71
C SER A 4 21.75 -6.40 -16.03
N ASP A 5 21.24 -5.44 -16.79
CA ASP A 5 20.14 -4.60 -16.33
C ASP A 5 19.02 -5.54 -15.89
N ILE A 6 18.81 -5.63 -14.58
CA ILE A 6 17.75 -6.45 -13.99
C ILE A 6 16.46 -5.73 -14.35
N PHE A 7 15.86 -6.13 -15.47
CA PHE A 7 14.53 -5.67 -15.85
C PHE A 7 13.53 -6.31 -14.88
N LEU A 8 13.26 -5.61 -13.78
CA LEU A 8 12.18 -5.95 -12.86
C LEU A 8 10.87 -5.73 -13.63
N GLU A 9 10.23 -6.83 -14.02
CA GLU A 9 8.91 -6.75 -14.64
C GLU A 9 7.90 -6.28 -13.58
N GLU A 10 7.49 -5.02 -13.69
CA GLU A 10 6.47 -4.43 -12.84
C GLU A 10 5.09 -4.64 -13.45
N LYS A 11 4.18 -5.23 -12.69
CA LYS A 11 2.80 -5.42 -13.10
C LYS A 11 1.85 -4.73 -12.13
N GLU A 12 1.42 -3.54 -12.51
CA GLU A 12 0.42 -2.79 -11.76
C GLU A 12 -0.97 -3.44 -11.92
N LYS A 13 -1.68 -3.61 -10.80
CA LYS A 13 -3.07 -4.07 -10.78
C LYS A 13 -3.91 -3.12 -9.92
N PRO A 14 -4.93 -2.46 -10.50
CA PRO A 14 -5.77 -1.55 -9.75
C PRO A 14 -6.65 -2.33 -8.76
N LEU A 15 -6.81 -1.75 -7.57
CA LEU A 15 -7.73 -2.21 -6.54
C LEU A 15 -8.47 -0.99 -5.99
N THR A 16 -9.78 -1.13 -5.75
CA THR A 16 -10.60 -0.12 -5.11
C THR A 16 -11.05 -0.61 -3.74
N ILE A 17 -10.88 0.21 -2.70
CA ILE A 17 -11.42 -0.04 -1.37
C ILE A 17 -12.54 0.99 -1.13
N GLU A 18 -13.77 0.51 -0.97
CA GLU A 18 -14.93 1.36 -0.72
C GLU A 18 -15.30 1.33 0.77
N LEU A 19 -15.45 2.52 1.35
CA LEU A 19 -15.92 2.71 2.71
C LEU A 19 -17.40 3.13 2.67
N ILE A 20 -18.29 2.25 3.14
CA ILE A 20 -19.74 2.42 3.07
C ILE A 20 -20.31 2.71 4.46
N ASN A 21 -21.22 3.67 4.55
CA ASN A 21 -21.90 4.07 5.80
C ASN A 21 -20.95 4.55 6.93
N CYS A 22 -19.81 5.13 6.56
CA CYS A 22 -18.80 5.60 7.51
C CYS A 22 -19.08 7.01 8.08
N GLY A 23 -20.29 7.53 7.93
CA GLY A 23 -20.67 8.84 8.46
C GLY A 23 -21.39 8.70 9.80
N ASN A 24 -20.92 9.39 10.83
CA ASN A 24 -21.72 9.64 12.02
C ASN A 24 -22.63 10.85 11.76
N LEU A 25 -23.95 10.67 11.77
CA LEU A 25 -24.93 11.75 11.60
C LEU A 25 -24.87 12.79 12.74
N PHE A 26 -24.23 12.47 13.86
CA PHE A 26 -24.25 13.25 15.10
C PHE A 26 -22.91 13.90 15.45
N SER A 27 -21.88 13.75 14.60
CA SER A 27 -20.55 14.34 14.85
C SER A 27 -20.08 15.09 13.61
N THR A 28 -19.94 16.41 13.74
CA THR A 28 -19.22 17.23 12.76
C THR A 28 -17.70 17.04 12.84
N ILE A 29 -17.21 16.39 13.91
CA ILE A 29 -15.79 16.10 14.17
C ILE A 29 -15.34 14.84 13.42
N ASP A 30 -16.22 13.84 13.27
CA ASP A 30 -15.92 12.56 12.60
C ASP A 30 -15.72 12.71 11.08
N SER A 31 -15.97 13.91 10.55
CA SER A 31 -15.92 14.19 9.12
C SER A 31 -14.51 14.30 8.52
N LYS A 32 -13.40 14.20 9.29
CA LYS A 32 -12.13 14.78 8.81
C LYS A 32 -10.82 14.01 8.86
N THR A 33 -10.69 12.81 9.41
CA THR A 33 -9.42 12.07 9.20
C THR A 33 -9.57 10.59 9.47
N TRP A 34 -9.71 9.81 8.40
CA TRP A 34 -9.51 8.37 8.47
C TRP A 34 -8.01 8.10 8.43
N ASN A 35 -7.53 7.43 9.47
CA ASN A 35 -6.20 6.86 9.47
C ASN A 35 -6.30 5.44 8.93
N ILE A 36 -5.79 5.22 7.73
CA ILE A 36 -5.79 3.91 7.08
C ILE A 36 -4.37 3.35 7.20
N GLN A 37 -4.24 2.13 7.70
CA GLN A 37 -2.96 1.43 7.81
C GLN A 37 -3.06 0.08 7.11
N PHE A 38 -2.09 -0.21 6.25
CA PHE A 38 -1.97 -1.52 5.61
C PHE A 38 -0.93 -2.34 6.36
N ASN A 39 -1.39 -3.35 7.09
CA ASN A 39 -0.55 -4.19 7.94
C ASN A 39 -0.15 -5.49 7.23
N GLY A 40 1.09 -5.91 7.45
CA GLY A 40 1.64 -7.13 6.85
C GLY A 40 3.12 -7.34 7.15
N TYR A 41 3.63 -8.50 6.73
CA TYR A 41 5.05 -8.81 6.82
C TYR A 41 5.85 -7.93 5.88
N VAL A 42 6.96 -7.40 6.39
CA VAL A 42 7.89 -6.58 5.62
C VAL A 42 8.90 -7.47 4.92
N SER A 43 9.19 -7.19 3.65
CA SER A 43 10.29 -7.84 2.93
C SER A 43 11.62 -7.52 3.61
N SER A 44 12.54 -8.49 3.68
CA SER A 44 13.78 -8.31 4.44
C SER A 44 14.73 -7.27 3.83
N ASN A 45 14.60 -7.01 2.52
CA ASN A 45 15.56 -6.24 1.76
C ASN A 45 14.94 -4.99 1.11
N LEU A 46 13.63 -4.78 1.28
CA LEU A 46 12.86 -3.71 0.64
C LEU A 46 11.77 -3.26 1.61
N ASP A 47 11.53 -1.95 1.69
CA ASP A 47 10.41 -1.37 2.45
C ASP A 47 9.07 -1.64 1.71
N SER A 48 8.69 -2.91 1.62
CA SER A 48 7.58 -3.42 0.82
C SER A 48 6.89 -4.59 1.51
N PHE A 49 5.71 -4.98 1.04
CA PHE A 49 5.01 -6.15 1.55
C PHE A 49 5.68 -7.43 1.04
N LEU A 50 5.91 -8.38 1.96
CA LEU A 50 6.45 -9.70 1.64
C LEU A 50 5.43 -10.50 0.82
N LEU A 51 5.85 -10.99 -0.34
CA LEU A 51 5.10 -11.99 -1.09
C LEU A 51 5.42 -13.38 -0.53
N THR A 52 4.40 -14.08 -0.04
CA THR A 52 4.54 -15.49 0.40
C THR A 52 4.23 -16.44 -0.75
N GLY A 53 5.06 -17.46 -0.96
CA GLY A 53 4.87 -18.47 -2.00
C GLY A 53 6.20 -19.08 -2.47
N PRO A 54 6.17 -19.91 -3.53
CA PRO A 54 7.37 -20.53 -4.08
C PRO A 54 8.28 -19.51 -4.79
N SER A 55 7.72 -18.41 -5.30
CA SER A 55 8.46 -17.35 -5.99
C SER A 55 9.37 -16.59 -5.02
N ARG A 56 10.62 -16.35 -5.44
CA ARG A 56 11.63 -15.64 -4.64
C ARG A 56 12.03 -14.35 -5.32
N GLY A 57 12.51 -13.38 -4.53
CA GLY A 57 12.99 -12.09 -5.05
C GLY A 57 11.89 -11.14 -5.51
N LEU A 58 10.63 -11.46 -5.24
CA LEU A 58 9.49 -10.60 -5.54
C LEU A 58 8.99 -9.91 -4.27
N SER A 59 8.35 -8.76 -4.44
CA SER A 59 7.74 -8.00 -3.36
C SER A 59 6.51 -7.27 -3.88
N ILE A 60 5.57 -6.97 -2.98
CA ILE A 60 4.34 -6.24 -3.32
C ILE A 60 4.50 -4.81 -2.83
N PHE A 61 4.24 -3.86 -3.72
CA PHE A 61 4.10 -2.46 -3.39
C PHE A 61 2.63 -2.08 -3.48
N LEU A 62 2.16 -1.26 -2.54
CA LEU A 62 0.87 -0.61 -2.63
C LEU A 62 1.10 0.84 -3.02
N LEU A 63 0.30 1.32 -3.96
CA LEU A 63 0.31 2.68 -4.44
C LEU A 63 -1.01 3.34 -4.08
N ASP A 64 -0.97 4.59 -3.64
CA ASP A 64 -2.17 5.41 -3.54
C ASP A 64 -2.62 5.92 -4.93
N LYS A 65 -3.73 6.66 -4.96
CA LYS A 65 -4.29 7.22 -6.19
C LYS A 65 -3.33 8.17 -6.94
N ASP A 66 -2.38 8.76 -6.24
CA ASP A 66 -1.39 9.70 -6.77
C ASP A 66 -0.06 9.00 -7.08
N LYS A 67 -0.05 7.65 -7.07
CA LYS A 67 1.11 6.77 -7.28
C LYS A 67 2.20 6.90 -6.21
N SER A 68 1.85 7.36 -5.01
CA SER A 68 2.78 7.37 -3.88
C SER A 68 2.83 6.00 -3.22
N LEU A 69 4.03 5.58 -2.79
CA LEU A 69 4.23 4.32 -2.07
C LEU A 69 3.56 4.33 -0.69
N ILE A 70 2.76 3.31 -0.43
CA ILE A 70 2.21 3.01 0.89
C ILE A 70 3.07 1.91 1.51
N TYR A 71 3.71 2.25 2.63
CA TYR A 71 4.62 1.35 3.32
C TYR A 71 3.88 0.45 4.33
N PRO A 72 4.32 -0.81 4.50
CA PRO A 72 3.73 -1.71 5.48
C PRO A 72 3.78 -1.13 6.90
N ASN A 73 2.70 -1.32 7.64
CA ASN A 73 2.58 -0.93 9.05
C ASN A 73 2.79 0.58 9.30
N LYS A 74 2.71 1.43 8.27
CA LYS A 74 2.72 2.89 8.42
C LYS A 74 1.32 3.46 8.16
N ASN A 75 0.98 4.48 8.93
CA ASN A 75 -0.28 5.21 8.83
C ASN A 75 -0.31 6.07 7.56
N LEU A 76 -1.37 5.92 6.78
CA LEU A 76 -1.71 6.80 5.66
C LEU A 76 -2.77 7.80 6.14
N PHE A 77 -2.40 9.07 6.14
CA PHE A 77 -3.34 10.16 6.40
C PHE A 77 -4.00 10.55 5.08
N THR A 78 -5.26 10.15 4.91
CA THR A 78 -6.04 10.59 3.75
C THR A 78 -6.63 11.97 4.05
N LYS A 79 -6.21 12.99 3.28
CA LYS A 79 -6.91 14.28 3.23
C LYS A 79 -7.88 14.23 2.06
N LYS A 80 -9.13 14.65 2.31
CA LYS A 80 -10.19 14.73 1.31
C LYS A 80 -9.85 15.73 0.22
#